data_AF-A0A520R8K6-F1
#
_entry.id   AF-A0A520R8K6-F1
#
_cell.length_a   1.000
_cell.length_b   1.000
_cell.length_c   1.000
_cell.angle_alpha   90.00
_cell.angle_beta   90.00
_cell.angle_gamma   90.00
#
_symmetry.space_group_name_H-M   'P 1'
#
loop_
_entity.id
_entity.type
_entity.pdbx_description
1 polymer ?
#
loop_
_entity_poly.entity_id
_entity_poly.type
_entity_poly.pdbx_seq_one_letter_code
_entity_poly.pdbx_strand_id
1 'polypeptide(L)'
;MAGTQQPAATFLGSLLSFSLYKRQQGRVARQVTFAAVAIAIAIGVWRLAQLLPLWLGGDATSSLSSDELGIMRFLVPGVLLAVGVWVSFRMVNTPSIADFLIAVETEMTKVSWPTRDEVIRSSIVIIFLIFTLAGILAVYDLFWWFVLRALQG
;
A
#
# COMPACT_ATOMS: atom_id res chain seq x y z
N MET A 1 45.17 8.47 -0.26
CA MET A 1 45.15 8.61 -1.74
C MET A 1 43.69 8.58 -2.16
N ALA A 2 43.27 9.64 -2.86
CA ALA A 2 41.89 9.95 -3.22
C ALA A 2 41.46 9.30 -4.56
N GLY A 3 40.14 9.12 -4.73
CA GLY A 3 39.49 8.74 -6.00
C GLY A 3 39.55 7.23 -6.28
N THR A 4 38.46 6.56 -6.60
CA THR A 4 37.57 6.89 -7.72
C THR A 4 36.10 6.64 -7.39
N GLN A 5 35.26 7.65 -7.60
CA GLN A 5 33.81 7.49 -7.67
C GLN A 5 33.47 6.65 -8.91
N GLN A 6 32.75 5.53 -8.74
CA GLN A 6 32.20 4.78 -9.87
C GLN A 6 31.06 5.62 -10.49
N PRO A 7 31.15 6.01 -11.78
CA PRO A 7 30.23 6.96 -12.38
C PRO A 7 28.85 6.33 -12.62
N ALA A 8 27.82 7.18 -12.63
CA ALA A 8 26.39 6.86 -12.81
C ALA A 8 26.03 5.92 -13.98
N ALA A 9 26.96 5.66 -14.91
CA ALA A 9 26.84 4.68 -15.99
C ALA A 9 26.55 3.25 -15.49
N THR A 10 27.01 2.90 -14.28
CA THR A 10 26.78 1.58 -13.67
C THR A 10 25.29 1.37 -13.30
N PHE A 11 24.60 2.44 -12.89
CA PHE A 11 23.18 2.38 -12.51
C PHE A 11 22.28 2.23 -13.74
N LEU A 12 22.50 3.00 -14.80
CA LEU A 12 21.77 2.87 -16.06
C LEU A 12 22.03 1.53 -16.76
N GLY A 13 23.27 1.03 -16.71
CA GLY A 13 23.62 -0.30 -17.22
C GLY A 13 22.92 -1.44 -16.46
N SER A 14 22.77 -1.31 -15.14
CA SER A 14 22.02 -2.27 -14.31
C SER A 14 20.50 -2.26 -14.56
N LEU A 15 19.94 -1.13 -15.02
CA LEU A 15 18.55 -1.01 -15.46
C LEU A 15 18.31 -1.65 -16.85
N LEU A 16 19.37 -1.85 -17.63
CA LEU A 16 19.33 -2.38 -19.00
C LEU A 16 19.89 -3.81 -19.12
N SER A 17 20.53 -4.36 -18.08
CA SER A 17 21.09 -5.71 -18.10
C SER A 17 20.01 -6.77 -17.94
N PHE A 18 19.77 -7.54 -19.01
CA PHE A 18 18.90 -8.72 -19.09
C PHE A 18 19.57 -9.98 -18.49
N SER A 19 20.04 -9.92 -17.25
CA SER A 19 20.47 -11.15 -16.57
C SER A 19 19.28 -11.78 -15.85
N LEU A 20 18.71 -12.82 -16.46
CA LEU A 20 17.73 -13.71 -15.81
C LEU A 20 18.44 -14.50 -14.71
N TYR A 21 18.58 -13.90 -13.53
CA TYR A 21 19.16 -14.56 -12.37
C TYR A 21 18.12 -15.52 -11.73
N LYS A 22 18.46 -16.81 -11.81
CA LYS A 22 17.87 -17.99 -11.11
C LYS A 22 16.33 -18.06 -11.06
N ARG A 23 15.76 -18.74 -12.05
CA ARG A 23 14.32 -18.86 -12.37
C ARG A 23 13.40 -19.53 -11.31
N GLN A 24 13.93 -20.01 -10.18
CA GLN A 24 13.19 -20.86 -9.23
C GLN A 24 13.09 -20.28 -7.79
N GLN A 25 13.76 -19.18 -7.46
CA GLN A 25 13.72 -18.56 -6.12
C GLN A 25 13.06 -17.18 -6.18
N GLY A 26 12.24 -16.79 -5.17
CA GLY A 26 11.59 -15.48 -5.14
C GLY A 26 10.29 -15.33 -5.93
N ARG A 27 9.69 -16.42 -6.45
CA ARG A 27 8.49 -16.33 -7.32
C ARG A 27 7.31 -15.70 -6.59
N VAL A 28 7.05 -16.12 -5.35
CA VAL A 28 5.91 -15.63 -4.56
C VAL A 28 6.13 -14.16 -4.18
N ALA A 29 7.30 -13.79 -3.66
CA ALA A 29 7.61 -12.41 -3.31
C ALA A 29 7.50 -11.44 -4.50
N ARG A 30 7.95 -11.85 -5.70
CA ARG A 30 7.83 -11.05 -6.93
C ARG A 30 6.39 -10.91 -7.41
N GLN A 31 5.61 -12.00 -7.36
CA GLN A 31 4.19 -11.96 -7.75
C GLN A 31 3.35 -11.12 -6.79
N VAL A 32 3.61 -11.21 -5.48
CA VAL A 32 2.89 -10.45 -4.46
C VAL A 32 3.23 -8.96 -4.54
N THR A 33 4.51 -8.61 -4.72
CA THR A 33 4.90 -7.19 -4.88
C THR A 33 4.36 -6.60 -6.17
N PHE A 34 4.42 -7.34 -7.29
CA PHE A 34 3.77 -6.92 -8.54
C PHE A 34 2.26 -6.73 -8.35
N ALA A 35 1.57 -7.67 -7.72
CA ALA A 35 0.13 -7.58 -7.47
C ALA A 35 -0.22 -6.39 -6.58
N ALA A 36 0.53 -6.17 -5.49
CA ALA A 36 0.30 -5.04 -4.59
C ALA A 36 0.46 -3.69 -5.29
N VAL A 37 1.53 -3.52 -6.08
CA VAL A 37 1.75 -2.28 -6.84
C VAL A 37 0.70 -2.11 -7.94
N ALA A 38 0.35 -3.18 -8.65
CA ALA A 38 -0.68 -3.13 -9.68
C ALA A 38 -2.05 -2.75 -9.11
N ILE A 39 -2.41 -3.28 -7.94
CA ILE A 39 -3.65 -2.92 -7.23
C ILE A 39 -3.61 -1.46 -6.77
N ALA A 40 -2.50 -0.99 -6.21
CA ALA A 40 -2.36 0.41 -5.79
C ALA A 40 -2.52 1.38 -6.97
N ILE A 41 -1.92 1.06 -8.13
CA ILE A 41 -2.11 1.83 -9.37
C ILE A 41 -3.53 1.75 -9.87
N ALA A 42 -4.16 0.57 -9.86
CA ALA A 42 -5.55 0.42 -10.28
C ALA A 42 -6.50 1.26 -9.41
N ILE A 43 -6.29 1.29 -8.09
CA ILE A 43 -7.05 2.14 -7.17
C ILE A 43 -6.76 3.62 -7.46
N GLY A 44 -5.51 4.00 -7.68
CA GLY A 44 -5.12 5.38 -8.02
C GLY A 44 -5.75 5.87 -9.32
N VAL A 45 -5.74 5.04 -10.36
CA VAL A 45 -6.37 5.32 -11.66
C VAL A 45 -7.89 5.37 -11.51
N TRP A 46 -8.48 4.47 -10.72
CA TRP A 46 -9.92 4.48 -10.45
C TRP A 46 -10.35 5.76 -9.72
N ARG A 47 -9.57 6.20 -8.73
CA ARG A 47 -9.79 7.49 -8.05
C ARG A 47 -9.58 8.68 -8.98
N LEU A 48 -8.56 8.66 -9.82
CA LEU A 48 -8.33 9.70 -10.81
C LEU A 48 -9.48 9.77 -11.82
N ALA A 49 -9.97 8.63 -12.31
CA ALA A 49 -11.12 8.56 -13.21
C ALA A 49 -12.41 9.12 -12.61
N GLN A 50 -12.57 9.06 -11.27
CA GLN A 50 -13.69 9.69 -10.56
C GLN A 50 -13.52 11.20 -10.37
N LEU A 51 -12.28 11.69 -10.23
CA LEU A 51 -11.97 13.10 -10.01
C LEU A 51 -11.80 13.91 -11.30
N LEU A 52 -11.44 13.25 -12.40
CA LEU A 52 -11.24 13.86 -13.70
C LEU A 52 -12.51 14.56 -14.24
N PRO A 53 -13.73 14.01 -14.11
CA PRO A 53 -14.96 14.69 -14.51
C PRO A 53 -15.33 15.88 -13.61
N LEU A 54 -14.89 15.88 -12.35
CA LEU A 54 -15.11 17.00 -11.42
C LEU A 54 -14.17 18.17 -11.71
N TRP A 55 -12.92 17.88 -12.11
CA TRP A 55 -11.94 18.90 -12.50
C TRP A 55 -12.12 19.41 -13.93
N LEU A 56 -12.48 18.55 -14.89
CA LEU A 56 -12.80 18.96 -16.27
C LEU A 56 -14.24 19.49 -16.43
N GLY A 57 -15.16 19.16 -15.50
CA GLY A 57 -16.55 19.61 -15.52
C GLY A 57 -16.76 21.03 -14.98
N GLY A 58 -15.70 21.69 -14.50
CA GLY A 58 -15.69 23.14 -14.29
C GLY A 58 -15.46 23.86 -15.62
N ASP A 59 -16.53 24.40 -16.20
CA ASP A 59 -16.59 25.29 -17.38
C ASP A 59 -16.21 24.73 -18.78
N ALA A 60 -15.47 23.62 -18.91
CA ALA A 60 -15.02 23.14 -20.23
C ALA A 60 -16.02 22.22 -20.97
N THR A 61 -17.15 21.85 -20.36
CA THR A 61 -18.12 20.88 -20.91
C THR A 61 -19.32 21.49 -21.63
N SER A 62 -19.36 22.81 -21.81
CA SER A 62 -20.50 23.50 -22.45
C SER A 62 -20.44 23.53 -23.98
N SER A 63 -19.37 23.02 -24.62
CA SER A 63 -19.16 23.15 -26.08
C SER A 63 -18.86 21.86 -26.85
N LEU A 64 -18.82 20.68 -26.21
CA LEU A 64 -18.54 19.42 -26.90
C LEU A 64 -19.64 18.40 -26.66
N SER A 65 -20.03 17.69 -27.73
CA SER A 65 -21.08 16.67 -27.75
C SER A 65 -20.83 15.56 -26.73
N SER A 66 -21.93 15.09 -26.11
CA SER A 66 -21.97 14.06 -25.08
C SER A 66 -21.24 12.75 -25.43
N ASP A 67 -21.11 12.43 -26.72
CA ASP A 67 -20.49 11.18 -27.20
C ASP A 67 -18.95 11.22 -27.28
N GLU A 68 -18.35 12.37 -27.63
CA GLU A 68 -16.88 12.52 -27.68
C GLU A 68 -16.25 12.62 -26.28
N LEU A 69 -16.99 13.20 -25.33
CA LEU A 69 -16.60 13.28 -23.93
C LEU A 69 -16.59 11.90 -23.26
N GLY A 70 -17.40 10.95 -23.75
CA GLY A 70 -17.44 9.58 -23.22
C GLY A 70 -16.13 8.82 -23.47
N ILE A 71 -15.62 8.88 -24.70
CA ILE A 71 -14.43 8.12 -25.10
C ILE A 71 -13.17 8.66 -24.41
N MET A 72 -12.94 9.98 -24.43
CA MET A 72 -11.76 10.58 -23.79
C MET A 72 -11.74 10.36 -22.27
N ARG A 73 -12.91 10.27 -21.63
CA ARG A 73 -13.06 10.03 -20.19
C ARG A 73 -12.66 8.61 -19.76
N PHE A 74 -12.72 7.62 -20.65
CA PHE A 74 -12.27 6.24 -20.39
C PHE A 74 -10.89 5.95 -20.98
N LEU A 75 -10.52 6.59 -22.09
CA LEU A 75 -9.27 6.35 -22.80
C LEU A 75 -8.06 6.88 -22.01
N VAL A 76 -8.17 8.08 -21.43
CA VAL A 76 -7.07 8.69 -20.65
C VAL A 76 -6.74 7.87 -19.39
N PRO A 77 -7.70 7.50 -18.52
CA PRO A 77 -7.40 6.63 -17.37
C PRO A 77 -6.95 5.24 -17.80
N GLY A 78 -7.51 4.69 -18.88
CA GLY A 78 -7.14 3.37 -19.40
C GLY A 78 -5.68 3.29 -19.86
N VAL A 79 -5.21 4.28 -20.62
CA VAL A 79 -3.80 4.37 -21.05
C VAL A 79 -2.88 4.58 -19.85
N LEU A 80 -3.28 5.42 -18.89
CA LEU A 80 -2.50 5.67 -17.68
C LEU A 80 -2.40 4.41 -16.80
N LEU A 81 -3.46 3.59 -16.73
CA LEU A 81 -3.42 2.27 -16.10
C LEU A 81 -2.44 1.34 -16.82
N ALA A 82 -2.53 1.25 -18.14
CA ALA A 82 -1.68 0.37 -18.94
C ALA A 82 -0.19 0.73 -18.77
N VAL A 83 0.13 2.03 -18.81
CA VAL A 83 1.50 2.53 -18.57
C VAL A 83 1.92 2.28 -17.12
N GLY A 84 1.05 2.50 -16.14
CA GLY A 84 1.35 2.25 -14.73
C GLY A 84 1.64 0.77 -14.43
N VAL A 85 0.84 -0.15 -14.98
CA VAL A 85 1.04 -1.59 -14.85
C VAL A 85 2.32 -2.04 -15.58
N TRP A 86 2.59 -1.47 -16.76
CA TRP A 86 3.82 -1.74 -17.51
C TRP A 86 5.08 -1.30 -16.74
N VAL A 87 5.08 -0.09 -16.18
CA VAL A 87 6.19 0.42 -15.37
C VAL A 87 6.37 -0.43 -14.11
N SER A 88 5.27 -0.85 -13.47
CA SER A 88 5.32 -1.73 -12.29
C SER A 88 5.93 -3.09 -12.61
N PHE A 89 5.53 -3.68 -13.73
CA PHE A 89 6.12 -4.92 -14.24
C PHE A 89 7.63 -4.75 -14.45
N ARG A 90 8.04 -3.63 -15.04
CA ARG A 90 9.44 -3.34 -15.34
C ARG A 90 10.29 -3.05 -14.09
N MET A 91 9.73 -2.37 -13.09
CA MET A 91 10.39 -2.10 -11.82
C MET A 91 10.60 -3.40 -11.02
N VAL A 92 9.56 -4.22 -10.85
CA VAL A 92 9.67 -5.48 -10.08
C VAL A 92 10.59 -6.49 -10.75
N ASN A 93 10.73 -6.46 -12.08
CA ASN A 93 11.62 -7.34 -12.82
C ASN A 93 13.09 -6.83 -12.89
N THR A 94 13.44 -5.77 -12.16
CA THR A 94 14.84 -5.27 -12.07
C THR A 94 15.66 -6.16 -11.13
N PRO A 95 16.90 -6.55 -11.48
CA PRO A 95 17.69 -7.52 -10.72
C PRO A 95 17.96 -7.11 -9.26
N SER A 96 18.18 -5.82 -8.99
CA SER A 96 18.47 -5.31 -7.63
C SER A 96 17.29 -5.47 -6.66
N ILE A 97 16.06 -5.18 -7.11
CA ILE A 97 14.85 -5.34 -6.30
C ILE A 97 14.55 -6.83 -6.12
N ALA A 98 14.78 -7.63 -7.15
CA ALA A 98 14.57 -9.07 -7.11
C ALA A 98 15.47 -9.76 -6.07
N ASP A 99 16.74 -9.36 -5.96
CA ASP A 99 17.68 -9.89 -4.97
C ASP A 99 17.29 -9.47 -3.54
N PHE A 100 16.82 -8.24 -3.35
CA PHE A 100 16.26 -7.80 -2.07
C PHE A 100 15.03 -8.62 -1.67
N LEU A 101 14.11 -8.87 -2.60
CA LEU A 101 12.90 -9.66 -2.31
C LEU A 101 13.22 -11.11 -1.95
N ILE A 102 14.25 -11.71 -2.56
CA ILE A 102 14.73 -13.05 -2.19
C ILE A 102 15.36 -13.02 -0.79
N ALA A 103 16.15 -11.98 -0.47
CA ALA A 103 16.72 -11.81 0.86
C ALA A 103 15.62 -11.66 1.92
N VAL A 104 14.59 -10.85 1.66
CA VAL A 104 13.43 -10.68 2.55
C VAL A 104 12.66 -11.99 2.70
N GLU A 105 12.40 -12.75 1.63
CA GLU A 105 11.74 -14.06 1.71
C GLU A 105 12.53 -15.04 2.62
N THR A 106 13.85 -15.03 2.48
CA THR A 106 14.75 -15.85 3.32
C THR A 106 14.73 -15.37 4.77
N GLU A 107 14.70 -14.05 5.01
CA GLU A 107 14.65 -13.48 6.35
C GLU A 107 13.31 -13.73 7.03
N MET A 108 12.20 -13.64 6.29
CA MET A 108 10.86 -13.93 6.79
C MET A 108 10.70 -15.40 7.18
N THR A 109 11.45 -16.31 6.55
CA THR A 109 11.47 -17.74 6.93
C THR A 109 12.13 -17.96 8.29
N LYS A 110 12.99 -17.04 8.74
CA LYS A 110 13.61 -17.10 10.08
C LYS A 110 12.69 -16.60 11.18
N VAL A 111 11.64 -15.84 10.84
CA VAL A 111 10.67 -15.33 11.80
C VAL A 111 9.73 -16.46 12.21
N SER A 112 9.86 -16.92 13.45
CA SER A 112 8.91 -17.85 14.04
C SER A 112 7.61 -17.11 14.37
N TRP A 113 6.62 -17.23 13.49
CA TRP A 113 5.30 -16.65 13.74
C TRP A 113 4.60 -17.36 14.91
N PRO A 114 3.96 -16.60 15.81
CA PRO A 114 3.27 -17.17 16.96
C PRO A 114 2.15 -18.09 16.49
N THR A 115 1.94 -19.18 17.22
CA THR A 115 0.85 -20.10 16.92
C THR A 115 -0.50 -19.43 17.20
N ARG A 116 -1.58 -19.92 16.56
CA ARG A 116 -2.93 -19.35 16.75
C ARG A 116 -3.33 -19.29 18.24
N ASP A 117 -2.95 -20.30 19.01
CA ASP A 117 -3.26 -20.38 20.44
C ASP A 117 -2.51 -19.31 21.26
N GLU A 118 -1.27 -19.01 20.88
CA GLU A 118 -0.46 -17.96 21.51
C GLU A 118 -1.02 -16.57 21.22
N VAL A 119 -1.48 -16.31 19.98
CA VAL A 119 -2.14 -15.05 19.60
C VAL A 119 -3.45 -14.87 20.38
N ILE A 120 -4.25 -15.94 20.52
CA ILE A 120 -5.51 -15.88 21.27
C ILE A 120 -5.24 -15.64 22.76
N ARG A 121 -4.27 -16.35 23.35
CA ARG A 121 -3.91 -16.21 24.76
C ARG A 121 -3.30 -14.84 25.08
N SER A 122 -2.49 -14.28 24.20
CA SER A 122 -1.94 -12.93 24.40
C SER A 122 -3.04 -11.87 24.23
N SER A 123 -3.93 -12.04 23.27
CA SER A 123 -5.01 -11.08 23.00
C SER A 123 -6.12 -11.08 24.07
N ILE A 124 -6.47 -12.24 24.64
CA ILE A 124 -7.52 -12.31 25.69
C ILE A 124 -7.12 -11.53 26.95
N VAL A 125 -5.83 -11.51 27.30
CA VAL A 125 -5.30 -10.72 28.43
C VAL A 125 -5.49 -9.23 28.15
N ILE A 126 -5.18 -8.78 26.93
CA ILE A 126 -5.35 -7.37 26.53
C ILE A 126 -6.83 -6.99 26.54
N ILE A 127 -7.70 -7.84 25.99
CA ILE A 127 -9.15 -7.61 25.99
C ILE A 127 -9.66 -7.48 27.43
N PHE A 128 -9.27 -8.40 28.32
CA PHE A 128 -9.64 -8.36 29.73
C PHE A 128 -9.14 -7.08 30.43
N LEU A 129 -7.90 -6.65 30.15
CA LEU A 129 -7.34 -5.41 30.68
C LEU A 129 -8.15 -4.18 30.23
N ILE A 130 -8.48 -4.10 28.94
CA ILE A 130 -9.27 -2.99 28.37
C ILE A 130 -10.67 -2.95 29.01
N PHE A 131 -11.34 -4.09 29.14
CA PHE A 131 -12.66 -4.15 29.78
C PHE A 131 -12.62 -3.80 31.27
N THR A 132 -11.60 -4.24 31.99
CA THR A 132 -11.43 -3.91 33.41
C THR A 132 -11.20 -2.42 33.59
N LEU A 133 -10.30 -1.83 32.78
CA LEU A 133 -10.04 -0.39 32.79
C LEU A 133 -11.30 0.41 32.42
N ALA A 134 -12.01 0.00 31.37
CA ALA A 134 -13.27 0.62 30.97
C ALA A 134 -14.33 0.54 32.08
N GLY A 135 -14.41 -0.58 32.80
CA GLY A 135 -15.29 -0.74 33.96
C GLY A 135 -14.93 0.21 35.10
N ILE A 136 -13.65 0.32 35.44
CA ILE A 136 -13.17 1.26 36.46
C ILE A 136 -13.49 2.72 36.06
N LEU A 137 -13.23 3.08 34.81
CA LEU A 137 -13.57 4.40 34.27
C LEU A 137 -15.08 4.67 34.36
N ALA A 138 -15.92 3.70 33.98
CA ALA A 138 -17.37 3.83 34.09
C ALA A 138 -17.85 4.03 35.54
N VAL A 139 -17.20 3.38 36.51
CA VAL A 139 -17.48 3.59 37.94
C VAL A 139 -17.11 5.01 38.37
N TYR A 140 -15.95 5.51 37.96
CA TYR A 140 -15.55 6.89 38.25
C TYR A 140 -16.51 7.89 37.60
N ASP A 141 -16.89 7.68 36.34
CA ASP A 141 -17.83 8.54 35.62
C ASP A 141 -19.19 8.58 36.35
N LEU A 142 -19.72 7.42 36.77
CA LEU A 142 -20.99 7.35 37.49
C LEU A 142 -20.90 7.99 38.88
N PHE A 143 -19.79 7.78 39.59
CA PHE A 143 -19.54 8.39 40.90
C PHE A 143 -19.51 9.92 40.79
N TRP A 144 -18.74 10.47 39.86
CA TRP A 144 -18.67 11.92 39.65
C TRP A 144 -20.00 12.49 39.18
N TRP A 145 -20.69 11.81 38.28
CA TRP A 145 -22.03 12.21 37.85
C TRP A 145 -23.01 12.30 39.02
N PHE A 146 -23.02 11.30 39.91
CA PHE A 146 -23.87 11.29 41.10
C PHE A 146 -23.52 12.42 42.07
N VAL A 147 -22.23 12.59 42.39
CA VAL A 147 -21.75 13.62 43.33
C VAL A 147 -22.06 15.02 42.81
N LEU A 148 -21.76 15.31 41.55
CA LEU A 148 -22.00 16.63 40.96
C LEU A 148 -23.50 16.95 40.91
N ARG A 149 -24.34 15.96 40.61
CA ARG A 149 -25.80 16.13 40.62
C ARG A 149 -26.35 16.36 42.02
N ALA A 150 -25.80 15.70 43.03
CA ALA A 150 -26.18 15.90 44.43
C ALA A 150 -25.73 17.26 44.99
N LEU A 151 -24.66 17.86 44.45
CA LEU A 151 -24.16 19.18 44.86
C LEU A 151 -24.91 20.34 44.19
N GLN A 152 -25.44 20.14 42.98
CA GLN A 152 -26.17 21.15 42.20
C GLN A 152 -27.68 21.17 42.46
N GLY A 153 -28.20 20.22 43.23
CA GLY A 153 -29.56 20.23 43.79
C GLY A 153 -29.56 20.82 45.19
#